data_AF-Q89RU2-F1
#
_entry.id   AF-Q89RU2-F1
#
_cell.length_a   1.000
_cell.length_b   1.000
_cell.length_c   1.000
_cell.angle_alpha   90.00
_cell.angle_beta   90.00
_cell.angle_gamma   90.00
#
_symmetry.space_group_name_H-M   'P 1'
#
loop_
_entity.id
_entity.type
_entity.pdbx_description
1 polymer ?
#
loop_
_entity_poly.entity_id
_entity_poly.type
_entity_poly.pdbx_seq_one_letter_code
_entity_poly.pdbx_strand_id
1 'polypeptide(L)'
;MGLALSQSFADCMRDELAAQQQLSTVWSAAPNPLRDSCEGEASAGGSPSYVDLLTCIQMAEWVKSPSTAPRLRGASKNRNSQ
;
A
#
# COMPACT_ATOMS: atom_id res chain seq x y z
N MET A 1 1.81 19.12 18.75
CA MET A 1 1.63 17.65 18.74
C MET A 1 2.80 17.05 18.00
N GLY A 2 3.81 16.58 18.72
CA GLY A 2 4.91 15.80 18.13
C GLY A 2 4.57 14.33 18.33
N LEU A 3 4.48 13.57 17.24
CA LEU A 3 4.39 12.10 17.32
C LEU A 3 5.74 11.60 17.84
N ALA A 4 5.87 11.46 19.16
CA ALA A 4 7.04 10.84 19.76
C ALA A 4 6.96 9.32 19.53
N LEU A 5 7.29 8.89 18.32
CA LEU A 5 7.64 7.49 18.06
C LEU A 5 9.04 7.27 18.63
N SER A 6 9.15 7.02 19.94
CA SER A 6 10.30 6.31 20.48
C SER A 6 10.12 4.82 20.16
N GLN A 7 9.96 4.48 18.88
CA GLN A 7 10.04 3.10 18.43
C GLN A 7 11.49 2.70 18.63
N SER A 8 11.74 1.66 19.43
CA SER A 8 13.10 1.19 19.61
C SER A 8 13.60 0.61 18.29
N PHE A 9 14.90 0.66 18.05
CA PHE A 9 15.50 -0.01 16.89
C PHE A 9 15.12 -1.50 16.83
N ALA A 10 14.97 -2.13 17.99
CA ALA A 10 14.54 -3.53 18.08
C ALA A 10 13.12 -3.73 17.52
N ASP A 11 12.18 -2.82 17.78
CA ASP A 11 10.83 -2.94 17.24
C ASP A 11 10.83 -2.75 15.73
N CYS A 12 11.55 -1.74 15.21
CA CYS A 12 11.71 -1.50 13.78
C CYS A 12 12.26 -2.74 13.07
N MET A 13 13.33 -3.34 13.60
CA MET A 13 13.91 -4.56 13.02
C MET A 13 12.96 -5.76 13.08
N ARG A 14 12.13 -5.88 14.12
CA ARG A 14 11.11 -6.94 14.16
C ARG A 14 10.07 -6.74 13.06
N ASP A 15 9.63 -5.51 12.84
CA ASP A 15 8.63 -5.20 11.81
C ASP A 15 9.20 -5.43 10.41
N GLU A 16 10.44 -5.02 10.15
CA GLU A 16 11.15 -5.30 8.87
C GLU A 16 11.30 -6.81 8.62
N LEU A 17 11.70 -7.59 9.62
CA LEU A 17 11.85 -9.04 9.48
C LEU A 17 10.51 -9.75 9.32
N ALA A 18 9.47 -9.30 10.03
CA ALA A 18 8.12 -9.82 9.86
C ALA A 18 7.58 -9.50 8.47
N ALA A 19 7.81 -8.28 7.99
CA ALA A 19 7.43 -7.87 6.65
C ALA A 19 8.15 -8.69 5.58
N GLN A 20 9.46 -8.95 5.74
CA GLN A 20 10.22 -9.80 4.83
C GLN A 20 9.65 -11.22 4.74
N GLN A 21 9.25 -11.82 5.87
CA GLN A 21 8.64 -13.15 5.89
C GLN A 21 7.26 -13.18 5.23
N GLN A 22 6.44 -12.15 5.41
CA GLN A 22 5.15 -12.05 4.74
C GLN A 22 5.32 -11.78 3.25
N LEU A 23 6.29 -10.91 2.91
CA LEU A 23 6.60 -10.54 1.54
C LEU A 23 6.95 -11.75 0.70
N SER A 24 7.72 -12.73 1.22
CA SER A 24 8.06 -13.93 0.44
C SER A 24 6.82 -14.69 -0.07
N THR A 25 5.72 -14.65 0.69
CA THR A 25 4.47 -15.34 0.33
C THR A 25 3.70 -14.55 -0.73
N VAL A 26 3.49 -13.25 -0.52
CA VAL A 26 2.71 -12.41 -1.45
C VAL A 26 3.49 -12.07 -2.71
N TRP A 27 4.82 -12.00 -2.63
CA TRP A 27 5.68 -11.71 -3.77
C TRP A 27 5.48 -12.73 -4.87
N SER A 28 5.50 -14.03 -4.55
CA SER A 28 5.28 -15.10 -5.52
C SER A 28 3.92 -15.03 -6.22
N ALA A 29 2.89 -14.51 -5.55
CA ALA A 29 1.55 -14.35 -6.12
C ALA A 29 1.37 -13.04 -6.92
N ALA A 30 2.16 -12.01 -6.62
CA ALA A 30 2.09 -10.71 -7.30
C ALA A 30 2.55 -10.83 -8.77
N PRO A 31 1.86 -10.20 -9.74
CA PRO A 31 2.30 -10.16 -11.13
C PRO A 31 3.54 -9.27 -11.32
N ASN A 32 4.39 -9.58 -12.30
CA ASN A 32 5.66 -8.86 -12.52
C ASN A 32 5.51 -7.32 -12.61
N PRO A 33 4.54 -6.75 -13.37
CA PRO A 33 4.40 -5.29 -13.43
C PRO A 33 4.10 -4.65 -12.07
N LEU A 34 3.39 -5.37 -11.18
CA LEU A 34 3.12 -4.88 -9.83
C LEU A 34 4.40 -4.89 -8.97
N ARG A 35 5.20 -5.95 -9.09
CA ARG A 35 6.48 -6.06 -8.37
C ARG A 35 7.43 -4.92 -8.77
N ASP A 36 7.55 -4.67 -10.08
CA ASP A 36 8.42 -3.61 -10.62
C ASP A 36 7.97 -2.21 -10.14
N SER A 37 6.66 -1.94 -10.16
CA SER A 37 6.11 -0.68 -9.64
C SER A 37 6.36 -0.51 -8.14
N CYS A 38 6.07 -1.54 -7.34
CA CYS A 38 6.23 -1.45 -5.89
C CYS A 38 7.70 -1.40 -5.46
N GLU A 39 8.62 -2.07 -6.17
CA GLU A 39 10.06 -1.97 -5.92
C GLU A 39 10.58 -0.55 -6.20
N GLY A 40 10.09 0.10 -7.27
CA GLY A 40 10.39 1.49 -7.58
C GLY A 40 9.90 2.45 -6.50
N GLU A 41 8.68 2.26 -6.00
CA GLU A 41 8.12 3.07 -4.90
C GLU A 41 8.88 2.87 -3.60
N ALA A 42 9.13 1.63 -3.19
CA ALA A 42 9.84 1.30 -1.96
C ALA A 42 11.30 1.83 -1.96
N SER A 43 11.92 1.95 -3.13
CA SER A 43 13.30 2.43 -3.27
C SER A 43 13.40 3.96 -3.45
N ALA A 44 12.29 4.65 -3.72
CA ALA A 44 12.28 6.09 -4.02
C ALA A 44 12.80 6.95 -2.84
N GLY A 45 12.69 6.45 -1.61
CA GLY A 45 13.21 7.08 -0.39
C GLY A 45 14.71 6.92 -0.15
N GLY A 46 15.44 6.23 -1.03
CA GLY A 46 16.89 6.02 -0.96
C GLY A 46 17.33 4.69 -0.33
N SER A 47 16.46 4.01 0.41
CA SER A 47 16.68 2.64 0.88
C SER A 47 15.38 1.84 0.82
N PRO A 48 15.37 0.64 0.23
CA PRO A 48 14.18 -0.20 0.19
C PRO A 48 13.83 -0.69 1.60
N SER A 49 12.59 -0.45 2.03
CA SER A 49 11.98 -1.06 3.23
C SER A 49 11.11 -2.24 2.80
N TYR A 50 11.21 -3.37 3.52
CA TYR A 50 10.33 -4.50 3.26
C TYR A 50 8.89 -4.20 3.68
N VAL A 51 8.70 -3.33 4.67
CA VAL A 51 7.38 -2.85 5.11
C VAL A 51 6.71 -2.05 4.00
N ASP A 52 7.42 -1.12 3.36
CA ASP A 52 6.88 -0.32 2.25
C ASP A 52 6.53 -1.19 1.04
N LEU A 53 7.43 -2.11 0.67
CA LEU A 53 7.22 -3.01 -0.46
C LEU A 53 6.02 -3.94 -0.24
N LEU A 54 5.91 -4.51 0.96
CA LEU A 54 4.79 -5.34 1.36
C LEU A 54 3.48 -4.56 1.36
N THR A 55 3.50 -3.33 1.88
CA THR A 55 2.33 -2.46 1.93
C THR A 55 1.83 -2.11 0.54
N CYS A 56 2.73 -1.75 -0.38
CA CYS A 56 2.36 -1.45 -1.77
C CYS A 56 1.62 -2.61 -2.44
N ILE A 57 2.15 -3.84 -2.29
CA ILE A 57 1.54 -5.04 -2.89
C ILE A 57 0.16 -5.30 -2.29
N GLN A 58 0.02 -5.26 -0.96
CA GLN A 58 -1.27 -5.48 -0.28
C GLN A 58 -2.32 -4.44 -0.68
N MET A 59 -1.93 -3.17 -0.79
CA MET A 59 -2.81 -2.09 -1.23
C MET A 59 -3.31 -2.31 -2.66
N ALA A 60 -2.42 -2.75 -3.57
CA ALA A 60 -2.81 -3.06 -4.95
C ALA A 60 -3.77 -4.26 -5.03
N GLU A 61 -3.61 -5.27 -4.17
CA GLU A 61 -4.55 -6.39 -4.07
C GLU A 61 -5.93 -5.95 -3.56
N TRP A 62 -5.98 -5.01 -2.60
CA TRP A 62 -7.24 -4.45 -2.12
C TRP A 62 -7.97 -3.62 -3.19
N VAL A 63 -7.25 -2.89 -4.04
CA VAL A 63 -7.85 -2.15 -5.17
C VAL A 63 -8.41 -3.11 -6.23
N LYS A 64 -7.75 -4.25 -6.45
CA LYS A 64 -8.21 -5.28 -7.38
C LYS A 64 -9.43 -6.03 -6.86
N SER A 65 -9.59 -6.12 -5.54
CA SER A 65 -10.80 -6.63 -4.91
C SER A 65 -11.94 -5.65 -5.22
N PRO A 66 -13.08 -6.10 -5.78
CA PRO A 66 -14.20 -5.21 -6.06
C PRO A 66 -14.72 -4.71 -4.72
N SER A 67 -14.26 -3.52 -4.33
CA SER A 67 -14.81 -2.80 -3.21
C SER A 67 -16.31 -2.68 -3.48
N THR A 68 -17.12 -3.30 -2.62
CA THR A 68 -18.58 -3.10 -2.53
C THR A 68 -18.90 -1.67 -2.08
N ALA A 69 -18.01 -0.71 -2.34
CA ALA A 69 -18.25 0.69 -2.13
C ALA A 69 -19.42 1.08 -3.04
N PRO A 70 -20.55 1.54 -2.46
CA PRO A 70 -21.65 2.04 -3.26
C PRO A 70 -21.10 3.14 -4.15
N ARG A 71 -21.27 2.99 -5.47
CA ARG A 71 -20.98 4.06 -6.43
C ARG A 71 -21.76 5.27 -5.96
N LEU A 72 -21.07 6.27 -5.41
CA LEU A 72 -21.68 7.53 -5.00
C LEU A 72 -22.20 8.19 -6.28
N ARG A 73 -23.48 7.94 -6.57
CA ARG A 73 -24.20 8.52 -7.70
C ARG A 73 -24.42 9.98 -7.37
N GLY A 74 -23.48 10.83 -7.78
CA GLY A 74 -23.63 12.27 -7.72
C GLY A 74 -24.90 12.68 -8.46
N ALA A 75 -25.88 13.23 -7.75
CA ALA A 75 -27.06 13.83 -8.34
C ALA A 75 -26.69 15.19 -8.95
N SER A 76 -26.02 15.18 -10.11
CA SER A 76 -25.81 16.39 -10.90
C SER A 76 -27.15 16.79 -11.52
N LYS A 77 -27.91 17.60 -10.77
CA LYS A 77 -29.16 18.20 -11.24
C LYS A 77 -28.81 19.36 -12.17
N ASN A 78 -28.77 19.07 -13.48
CA ASN A 78 -28.76 20.10 -14.52
C ASN A 78 -30.03 20.97 -14.36
N ARG A 79 -29.88 22.17 -13.81
CA ARG A 79 -30.92 23.20 -13.84
C ARG A 79 -30.68 24.05 -15.08
N ASN A 80 -31.17 23.58 -16.23
CA ASN A 80 -31.48 24.47 -17.34
C ASN A 80 -32.97 24.79 -17.25
N SER A 81 -33.31 25.97 -16.75
CA SER A 81 -34.65 26.54 -16.85
C SER A 81 -34.50 27.92 -17.47
N GLN A 82 -35.09 28.04 -18.66
CA GLN A 82 -35.44 29.19 -19.51
C GLN A 82 -34.86 30.57 -19.17
#